data_AF-A0A3D1P8P3-F1
#
_entry.id   AF-A0A3D1P8P3-F1
#
_cell.length_a   1.000
_cell.length_b   1.000
_cell.length_c   1.000
_cell.angle_alpha   90.00
_cell.angle_beta   90.00
_cell.angle_gamma   90.00
#
_symmetry.space_group_name_H-M   'P 1'
#
loop_
_entity.id
_entity.type
_entity.pdbx_description
1 polymer ?
#
loop_
_entity_poly.entity_id
_entity_poly.type
_entity_poly.pdbx_seq_one_letter_code
_entity_poly.pdbx_strand_id
1 'polypeptide(L)'
;MRIQSSVLVHLGFGKYVRSDQVTAVIPIEEDRGPGRRTFIHIQGQTDPIVASRAEDSIVRDLVQEPREVTQSRQQQEILHDLLMDLNNVNPTVRRITLDQGGLDLERLQRRIREVIEE
;
A
#
# COMPACT_ATOMS: atom_id res chain seq x y z
N MET A 1 -1.93 -4.77 -14.39
CA MET A 1 -2.83 -4.75 -13.21
C MET A 1 -2.52 -6.00 -12.40
N ARG A 2 -1.95 -5.86 -11.20
CA ARG A 2 -1.80 -6.98 -10.25
C ARG A 2 -2.87 -6.79 -9.18
N ILE A 3 -3.71 -7.79 -8.97
CA ILE A 3 -4.67 -7.80 -7.86
C ILE A 3 -3.85 -8.15 -6.61
N GLN A 4 -3.88 -7.26 -5.61
CA GLN A 4 -3.16 -7.51 -4.37
C GLN A 4 -3.80 -8.64 -3.59
N SER A 5 -2.99 -9.48 -2.95
CA SER A 5 -3.49 -10.59 -2.15
C SER A 5 -3.92 -10.12 -0.76
N SER A 6 -5.12 -10.54 -0.33
CA SER A 6 -5.61 -10.43 1.07
C SER A 6 -5.96 -9.03 1.62
N VAL A 7 -6.34 -8.06 0.78
CA VAL A 7 -6.91 -6.78 1.25
C VAL A 7 -8.44 -6.88 1.34
N LEU A 8 -9.04 -6.32 2.39
CA LEU A 8 -10.50 -6.22 2.51
C LEU A 8 -11.02 -4.97 1.79
N VAL A 9 -11.79 -5.18 0.72
CA VAL A 9 -12.42 -4.13 -0.08
C VAL A 9 -13.88 -3.96 0.34
N HIS A 10 -14.25 -2.72 0.71
CA HIS A 10 -15.61 -2.39 1.11
C HIS A 10 -16.54 -2.30 -0.11
N LEU A 11 -17.67 -3.01 -0.09
CA LEU A 11 -18.65 -3.05 -1.19
C LEU A 11 -19.87 -2.13 -0.95
N GLY A 12 -19.95 -1.49 0.22
CA GLY A 12 -21.10 -0.71 0.66
C GLY A 12 -22.00 -1.47 1.64
N PHE A 13 -22.74 -0.74 2.47
CA PHE A 13 -23.62 -1.29 3.53
C PHE A 13 -22.93 -2.32 4.43
N GLY A 14 -21.65 -2.12 4.76
CA GLY A 14 -20.90 -3.02 5.65
C GLY A 14 -20.53 -4.36 5.03
N LYS A 15 -20.66 -4.53 3.71
CA LYS A 15 -20.16 -5.72 3.00
C LYS A 15 -18.69 -5.54 2.64
N TYR A 16 -17.90 -6.60 2.80
CA TYR A 16 -16.47 -6.60 2.47
C TYR A 16 -16.13 -7.88 1.71
N VAL A 17 -15.14 -7.78 0.83
CA VAL A 17 -14.60 -8.93 0.10
C VAL A 17 -13.09 -8.90 0.12
N ARG A 18 -12.48 -10.08 0.11
CA ARG A 18 -11.04 -10.22 -0.07
C ARG A 18 -10.66 -9.99 -1.53
N SER A 19 -9.72 -9.09 -1.77
CA SER A 19 -9.31 -8.67 -3.11
C SER A 19 -8.86 -9.83 -4.01
N ASP A 20 -8.13 -10.81 -3.46
CA ASP A 20 -7.64 -12.00 -4.17
C ASP A 20 -8.73 -13.02 -4.53
N GLN A 21 -9.92 -12.91 -3.95
CA GLN A 21 -11.01 -13.83 -4.27
C GLN A 21 -11.98 -13.26 -5.29
N VAL A 22 -11.87 -11.98 -5.66
CA VAL A 22 -12.75 -11.36 -6.65
C VAL A 22 -12.35 -11.80 -8.05
N THR A 23 -13.29 -12.45 -8.76
CA THR A 23 -13.08 -12.95 -10.12
C THR A 23 -13.69 -12.05 -11.19
N ALA A 24 -14.74 -11.30 -10.87
CA ALA A 24 -15.36 -10.33 -11.78
C ALA A 24 -16.08 -9.20 -11.04
N VAL A 25 -16.14 -8.03 -11.68
CA VAL A 25 -16.84 -6.82 -11.25
C VAL A 25 -17.72 -6.36 -12.42
N ILE A 26 -19.05 -6.39 -12.27
CA ILE A 26 -19.98 -6.15 -13.38
C ILE A 26 -21.01 -5.08 -12.95
N PRO A 27 -21.16 -3.94 -13.66
CA PRO A 27 -22.22 -2.99 -13.36
C PRO A 27 -23.63 -3.57 -13.50
N ILE A 28 -24.56 -3.03 -12.72
CA ILE A 28 -25.98 -3.32 -12.86
C ILE A 28 -26.61 -2.19 -13.66
N GLU A 29 -27.00 -2.49 -14.90
CA GLU A 29 -27.64 -1.54 -15.83
C GLU A 29 -29.17 -1.56 -15.72
N GLU A 30 -29.77 -2.74 -15.62
CA GLU A 30 -31.23 -2.94 -15.53
C GLU A 30 -31.68 -3.32 -14.11
N ASP A 31 -32.92 -2.97 -13.77
CA ASP A 31 -33.55 -3.25 -12.46
C ASP A 31 -32.76 -2.70 -11.26
N ARG A 32 -32.28 -1.46 -11.43
CA ARG A 32 -31.41 -0.75 -10.49
C ARG A 32 -32.19 -0.30 -9.26
N GLY A 33 -32.47 -1.24 -8.35
CA GLY A 33 -33.01 -0.95 -7.03
C GLY A 33 -32.10 0.00 -6.22
N PRO A 34 -32.62 0.64 -5.16
CA PRO A 34 -31.84 1.56 -4.34
C PRO A 34 -30.61 0.86 -3.76
N GLY A 35 -29.41 1.37 -4.11
CA GLY A 35 -28.15 0.80 -3.65
C GLY A 35 -27.70 -0.46 -4.38
N ARG A 36 -28.30 -0.85 -5.51
CA ARG A 36 -27.75 -1.92 -6.37
C ARG A 36 -26.93 -1.30 -7.49
N ARG A 37 -25.60 -1.36 -7.41
CA ARG A 37 -24.72 -0.72 -8.41
C ARG A 37 -23.87 -1.71 -9.19
N THR A 38 -23.38 -2.76 -8.54
CA THR A 38 -22.38 -3.66 -9.13
C THR A 38 -22.55 -5.08 -8.58
N PHE A 39 -22.42 -6.10 -9.44
CA PHE A 39 -22.26 -7.49 -9.05
C PHE A 39 -20.78 -7.83 -8.88
N ILE A 40 -20.46 -8.50 -7.78
CA ILE A 40 -19.11 -8.97 -7.45
C ILE A 40 -19.13 -10.49 -7.42
N HIS A 41 -18.37 -11.11 -8.32
CA HIS A 41 -18.20 -12.56 -8.33
C HIS A 41 -16.95 -12.95 -7.54
N ILE A 42 -17.09 -14.02 -6.74
CA ILE A 42 -16.05 -14.53 -5.87
C ILE A 42 -15.72 -15.95 -6.31
N GLN A 43 -14.43 -16.30 -6.27
CA GLN A 43 -13.96 -17.65 -6.55
C GLN A 43 -14.66 -18.67 -5.62
N GLY A 44 -15.33 -19.65 -6.21
CA GLY A 44 -16.02 -20.71 -5.47
C GLY A 44 -17.44 -20.36 -4.99
N GLN A 45 -17.95 -19.16 -5.31
CA GLN A 45 -19.33 -18.76 -5.00
C GLN A 45 -20.18 -18.69 -6.28
N THR A 46 -21.36 -19.32 -6.24
CA THR A 46 -22.27 -19.39 -7.40
C THR A 46 -23.02 -18.07 -7.59
N ASP A 47 -23.47 -17.46 -6.49
CA ASP A 47 -24.25 -16.22 -6.51
C ASP A 47 -23.36 -14.99 -6.30
N PRO A 48 -23.50 -13.94 -7.14
CA PRO A 48 -22.73 -12.72 -6.97
C PRO A 48 -23.18 -11.90 -5.77
N ILE A 49 -22.24 -11.21 -5.14
CA ILE A 49 -22.53 -10.21 -4.11
C ILE A 49 -22.96 -8.91 -4.78
N VAL A 50 -24.13 -8.41 -4.41
CA VAL A 50 -24.58 -7.08 -4.83
C VAL A 50 -23.91 -6.00 -3.98
N ALA A 51 -23.07 -5.21 -4.62
CA ALA A 51 -22.40 -4.04 -4.07
C ALA A 51 -23.21 -2.76 -4.36
N SER A 52 -23.08 -1.82 -3.44
CA SER A 52 -23.74 -0.51 -3.49
C SER A 52 -22.79 0.60 -3.87
N ARG A 53 -21.62 0.25 -4.40
CA ARG A 53 -20.63 1.16 -4.96
C ARG A 53 -20.52 0.92 -6.46
N ALA A 54 -20.14 1.95 -7.20
CA ALA A 54 -19.88 1.85 -8.63
C ALA A 54 -18.65 0.98 -8.93
N GLU A 55 -18.63 0.35 -10.10
CA GLU A 55 -17.55 -0.57 -10.53
C GLU A 55 -16.18 0.09 -10.44
N ASP A 56 -16.09 1.35 -10.83
CA ASP A 56 -14.85 2.11 -10.99
C ASP A 56 -14.15 2.32 -9.65
N SER A 57 -14.96 2.54 -8.62
CA SER A 57 -14.55 2.72 -7.24
C SER A 57 -14.08 1.39 -6.64
N ILE A 58 -14.78 0.30 -6.94
CA ILE A 58 -14.40 -1.03 -6.45
C ILE A 58 -13.12 -1.50 -7.14
N VAL A 59 -13.01 -1.34 -8.46
CA VAL A 59 -11.81 -1.68 -9.23
C VAL A 59 -10.59 -0.88 -8.75
N ARG A 60 -10.75 0.42 -8.47
CA ARG A 60 -9.67 1.21 -7.88
C ARG A 60 -9.18 0.61 -6.56
N ASP A 61 -10.09 0.21 -5.68
CA ASP A 61 -9.72 -0.34 -4.37
C ASP A 61 -9.15 -1.77 -4.45
N LEU A 62 -9.54 -2.56 -5.46
CA LEU A 62 -8.97 -3.89 -5.73
C LEU A 62 -7.53 -3.83 -6.26
N VAL A 63 -7.16 -2.70 -6.88
CA VAL A 63 -5.89 -2.52 -7.58
C VAL A 63 -4.94 -1.59 -6.83
N GLN A 64 -5.46 -0.66 -6.02
CA GLN A 64 -4.64 0.17 -5.15
C GLN A 64 -4.05 -0.72 -4.06
N GLU A 65 -2.73 -0.73 -4.01
CA GLU A 65 -2.03 -1.19 -2.82
C GLU A 65 -2.44 -0.29 -1.63
N PRO A 66 -2.63 -0.84 -0.42
CA PRO A 66 -2.86 -0.02 0.75
C PRO A 66 -1.76 1.04 0.81
N ARG A 67 -2.13 2.32 0.68
CA ARG A 67 -1.17 3.44 0.65
C ARG A 67 -0.18 3.35 1.81
N GLU A 68 -0.64 2.84 2.94
CA GLU A 68 0.16 2.60 4.14
C GLU A 68 1.29 1.59 3.90
N VAL A 69 1.04 0.47 3.22
CA VAL A 69 2.06 -0.57 3.00
C VAL A 69 3.05 -0.18 1.90
N THR A 70 2.58 0.45 0.82
CA THR A 70 3.48 0.89 -0.27
C THR A 70 4.33 2.09 0.14
N GLN A 71 3.74 3.04 0.87
CA GLN A 71 4.47 4.21 1.37
C GLN A 71 5.51 3.80 2.40
N SER A 72 5.19 2.89 3.33
CA SER A 72 6.18 2.35 4.26
C SER A 72 7.31 1.60 3.55
N ARG A 73 7.02 0.78 2.53
CA ARG A 73 8.07 0.10 1.75
C ARG A 73 8.97 1.06 0.99
N GLN A 74 8.40 2.05 0.29
CA GLN A 74 9.17 3.06 -0.42
C GLN A 74 10.02 3.92 0.52
N GLN A 75 9.48 4.27 1.69
CA GLN A 75 10.23 4.98 2.73
C GLN A 75 11.38 4.13 3.28
N GLN A 76 11.16 2.82 3.50
CA GLN A 76 12.19 1.89 3.95
C GLN A 76 13.29 1.71 2.90
N GLU A 77 12.97 1.61 1.61
CA GLU A 77 13.96 1.55 0.53
C GLU A 77 14.85 2.79 0.51
N ILE A 78 14.26 3.99 0.59
CA ILE A 78 15.02 5.25 0.62
C ILE A 78 15.96 5.31 1.84
N LEU A 79 15.49 4.87 3.00
CA LEU A 79 16.30 4.82 4.22
C LEU A 79 17.46 3.83 4.12
N HIS A 80 17.23 2.69 3.46
CA HIS A 80 18.24 1.68 3.23
C HIS A 80 19.32 2.18 2.26
N ASP A 81 18.92 2.82 1.16
CA ASP A 81 19.84 3.44 0.20
C ASP A 81 20.68 4.55 0.86
N LEU A 82 20.03 5.42 1.64
CA LEU A 82 20.73 6.45 2.41
C LEU A 82 21.73 5.84 3.40
N LEU A 83 21.38 4.74 4.06
CA LEU A 83 22.28 4.06 4.99
C LEU A 83 23.52 3.49 4.26
N MET A 84 23.32 2.93 3.07
CA MET A 84 24.41 2.45 2.21
C MET A 84 25.34 3.59 1.79
N ASP A 85 24.78 4.71 1.33
CA ASP A 85 25.55 5.89 0.95
C ASP A 85 26.36 6.44 2.13
N LEU A 86 25.73 6.55 3.30
CA LEU A 86 26.41 7.00 4.51
C LEU A 86 27.57 6.07 4.90
N ASN A 87 27.42 4.75 4.76
CA ASN A 87 28.51 3.81 5.04
C ASN A 87 29.74 4.01 4.15
N ASN A 88 29.55 4.53 2.93
CA ASN A 88 30.62 4.81 1.99
C ASN A 88 31.32 6.16 2.21
N VAL A 89 30.81 7.01 3.11
CA VAL A 89 31.42 8.30 3.42
C VAL A 89 32.74 8.10 4.17
N ASN A 90 33.82 8.69 3.63
CA ASN A 90 35.15 8.54 4.19
C ASN A 90 35.32 9.23 5.58
N PRO A 91 36.33 8.84 6.37
CA PRO A 91 36.56 9.40 7.71
C PRO A 91 36.81 10.91 7.72
N THR A 92 37.45 11.45 6.68
CA THR A 92 37.76 12.89 6.59
C THR A 92 36.51 13.73 6.48
N VAL A 93 35.57 13.36 5.61
CA VAL A 93 34.28 14.04 5.46
C VAL A 93 33.49 13.92 6.76
N ARG A 94 33.40 12.72 7.36
CA ARG A 94 32.73 12.52 8.66
C ARG A 94 33.24 13.48 9.73
N ARG A 95 34.56 13.62 9.86
CA ARG A 95 35.17 14.55 10.81
C ARG A 95 34.82 16.01 10.51
N ILE A 96 34.92 16.44 9.25
CA ILE A 96 34.59 17.82 8.85
C ILE A 96 33.11 18.14 9.12
N THR A 97 32.21 17.21 8.76
CA THR A 97 30.76 17.39 8.92
C THR A 97 30.36 17.47 10.40
N LEU A 98 31.07 16.75 11.28
CA LEU A 98 30.92 16.86 12.73
C LEU A 98 31.50 18.17 13.27
N ASP A 99 32.76 18.47 12.97
CA ASP A 99 33.53 19.55 13.59
C ASP A 99 33.11 20.94 13.10
N GLN A 100 32.69 21.07 11.84
CA GLN A 100 32.33 22.34 11.20
C GLN A 100 30.82 22.48 10.95
N GLY A 101 30.13 21.35 10.74
CA GLY A 101 28.72 21.32 10.37
C GLY A 101 27.77 20.94 11.52
N GLY A 102 28.28 20.43 12.65
CA GLY A 102 27.47 19.91 13.75
C GLY A 102 26.63 18.68 13.38
N LEU A 103 26.88 18.08 12.21
CA LEU A 103 26.12 16.95 11.69
C LEU A 103 26.89 15.66 11.97
N ASP A 104 26.42 14.94 12.98
CA ASP A 104 26.95 13.63 13.38
C ASP A 104 26.35 12.52 12.49
N LEU A 105 27.13 12.11 11.49
CA LEU A 105 26.75 11.06 10.56
C LEU A 105 26.65 9.69 11.24
N GLU A 106 27.41 9.41 12.31
CA GLU A 106 27.31 8.14 13.03
C GLU A 106 26.02 8.05 13.83
N ARG A 107 25.63 9.15 14.50
CA ARG A 107 24.34 9.25 15.18
C ARG A 107 23.18 9.13 14.20
N LEU A 108 23.27 9.75 13.02
CA LEU A 108 22.25 9.62 11.98
C LEU A 108 22.12 8.17 11.49
N GLN A 109 23.24 7.50 11.20
CA GLN A 109 23.23 6.10 10.78
C GLN A 109 22.59 5.18 11.82
N ARG A 110 22.88 5.39 13.11
CA ARG A 110 22.28 4.61 14.20
C ARG A 110 20.77 4.76 14.24
N ARG A 111 20.27 6.00 14.17
CA ARG A 111 18.83 6.28 14.15
C ARG A 111 18.12 5.69 12.94
N ILE A 112 18.77 5.70 11.77
CA ILE A 112 18.20 5.09 10.56
C ILE A 112 18.08 3.57 10.73
N ARG A 113 19.08 2.90 11.32
CA ARG A 113 19.01 1.45 11.61
C ARG A 113 17.87 1.11 12.56
N GLU A 114 17.72 1.89 13.64
CA GLU A 114 16.62 1.71 14.60
C GLU A 114 15.24 1.76 13.92
N VAL A 115 15.04 2.65 12.94
CA VAL A 115 13.77 2.78 12.20
C VAL A 115 13.56 1.69 11.13
N ILE A 116 14.64 1.11 10.59
CA ILE A 116 14.55 0.03 9.60
C ILE A 116 14.31 -1.33 10.30
N GLU A 117 14.81 -1.50 11.53
CA GLU A 117 14.71 -2.75 12.30
C GLU A 117 13.39 -2.88 13.11
N GLU A 118 12.61 -1.80 13.25
CA GLU A 118 11.24 -1.75 13.79
C GLU A 118 10.17 -2.16 12.76
#